data_AF-A0A6P0T1Y4-F1
#
_entry.id   AF-A0A6P0T1Y4-F1
#
_cell.length_a   1.000
_cell.length_b   1.000
_cell.length_c   1.000
_cell.angle_alpha   90.00
_cell.angle_beta   90.00
_cell.angle_gamma   90.00
#
_symmetry.space_group_name_H-M   'P 1'
#
loop_
_entity.id
_entity.type
_entity.pdbx_description
1 polymer ?
#
loop_
_entity_poly.entity_id
_entity_poly.type
_entity_poly.pdbx_seq_one_letter_code
_entity_poly.pdbx_strand_id
1 'polypeptide(L)'
;YSQRNWIEVFYREAKCYLGLREYQVRGKRSLKRHLILVFCAYTFILWHKLTGGLRRRWANKPLNTFPEALEAFRTAISYRFVAWLEKNRDVFAAYKASLGFVWA
;
A
#
# COMPACT_ATOMS: atom_id res chain seq x y z
N TYR A 1 -16.02 -9.14 -25.03
CA TYR A 1 -14.61 -8.73 -25.28
C TYR A 1 -14.21 -7.42 -24.58
N SER A 2 -15.09 -6.42 -24.44
CA SER A 2 -14.78 -5.11 -23.83
C SER A 2 -14.26 -5.13 -22.38
N GLN A 3 -14.65 -6.11 -21.56
CA GLN A 3 -14.21 -6.22 -20.16
C GLN A 3 -12.80 -6.81 -19.98
N ARG A 4 -12.19 -7.36 -21.04
CA ARG A 4 -10.86 -8.00 -20.96
C ARG A 4 -9.75 -7.00 -20.69
N ASN A 5 -9.86 -5.78 -21.22
CA ASN A 5 -8.84 -4.74 -21.07
C ASN A 5 -8.57 -4.39 -19.59
N TRP A 6 -9.60 -4.46 -18.73
CA TRP A 6 -9.43 -4.18 -17.31
C TRP A 6 -8.46 -5.15 -16.62
N ILE A 7 -8.43 -6.42 -17.04
CA ILE A 7 -7.51 -7.42 -16.50
C ILE A 7 -6.06 -7.05 -16.84
N GLU A 8 -5.81 -6.57 -18.06
CA GLU A 8 -4.47 -6.16 -18.50
C GLU A 8 -3.99 -4.90 -17.75
N VAL A 9 -4.89 -3.93 -17.54
CA VAL A 9 -4.61 -2.74 -16.72
C VAL A 9 -4.29 -3.14 -15.30
N PHE A 10 -5.10 -4.00 -14.67
CA PHE A 10 -4.84 -4.53 -13.34
C PHE A 10 -3.46 -5.19 -13.25
N TYR A 11 -3.13 -6.09 -14.18
CA TYR A 11 -1.84 -6.77 -14.16
C TYR A 11 -0.67 -5.82 -14.30
N ARG A 12 -0.79 -4.78 -15.14
CA ARG A 12 0.23 -3.74 -15.28
C ARG A 12 0.41 -2.99 -13.97
N GLU A 13 -0.68 -2.51 -13.38
CA GLU A 13 -0.64 -1.71 -12.16
C GLU A 13 -0.14 -2.53 -10.96
N ALA A 14 -0.63 -3.75 -10.77
CA ALA A 14 -0.21 -4.62 -9.69
C ALA A 14 1.27 -5.04 -9.79
N LYS A 15 1.77 -5.30 -11.01
CA LYS A 15 3.20 -5.63 -11.23
C LYS A 15 4.11 -4.43 -11.02
N CYS A 16 3.71 -3.25 -11.48
CA CYS A 16 4.54 -2.05 -11.41
C CYS A 16 4.53 -1.39 -10.03
N TYR A 17 3.38 -1.38 -9.33
CA TYR A 17 3.21 -0.55 -8.13
C TYR A 17 2.97 -1.33 -6.84
N LEU A 18 2.45 -2.57 -6.90
CA LEU A 18 2.08 -3.34 -5.71
C LEU A 18 3.02 -4.54 -5.45
N GLY A 19 4.16 -4.61 -6.14
CA GLY A 19 5.16 -5.64 -5.90
C GLY A 19 4.72 -7.05 -6.31
N LEU A 20 3.76 -7.20 -7.24
CA LEU A 20 3.36 -8.53 -7.72
C LEU A 20 4.53 -9.30 -8.35
N ARG A 21 5.50 -8.60 -8.95
CA ARG A 21 6.73 -9.17 -9.52
C ARG A 21 7.83 -9.40 -8.47
N GLU A 22 7.77 -8.72 -7.32
CA GLU A 22 8.85 -8.69 -6.33
C GLU A 22 8.80 -9.85 -5.34
N TYR A 23 7.80 -10.73 -5.47
CA TYR A 23 7.63 -11.89 -4.63
C TYR A 23 8.82 -12.86 -4.72
N GLN A 24 9.58 -13.01 -3.62
CA GLN A 24 10.77 -13.85 -3.55
C GLN A 24 10.53 -15.25 -2.95
N VAL A 25 9.37 -15.51 -2.34
CA VAL A 25 9.19 -16.69 -1.49
C VAL A 25 8.84 -17.93 -2.33
N ARG A 26 9.48 -19.08 -2.10
CA ARG A 26 9.23 -20.29 -2.94
C ARG A 26 8.04 -21.16 -2.49
N GLY A 27 7.44 -20.86 -1.33
CA GLY A 27 6.35 -21.66 -0.75
C GLY A 27 4.96 -21.33 -1.30
N LYS A 28 4.16 -22.35 -1.65
CA LYS A 28 2.78 -22.20 -2.16
C LYS A 28 1.87 -21.40 -1.21
N ARG A 29 2.01 -21.60 0.11
CA ARG A 29 1.21 -20.89 1.13
C ARG A 29 1.56 -19.39 1.16
N SER A 30 2.84 -19.06 1.12
CA SER A 30 3.31 -17.68 1.08
C SER A 30 2.89 -16.98 -0.22
N LEU A 31 2.88 -17.71 -1.34
CA LEU A 31 2.45 -17.17 -2.64
C LEU A 31 0.98 -16.78 -2.59
N LYS A 32 0.13 -17.66 -2.04
CA LYS A 32 -1.30 -17.36 -1.85
C LYS A 32 -1.50 -16.12 -0.97
N ARG A 33 -0.76 -16.00 0.13
CA ARG A 33 -0.85 -14.82 1.03
C ARG A 33 -0.43 -13.54 0.31
N HIS A 34 0.69 -13.57 -0.41
CA HIS A 34 1.16 -12.42 -1.20
C HIS A 34 0.11 -11.99 -2.22
N LEU A 35 -0.44 -12.94 -2.98
CA LEU A 35 -1.49 -12.66 -3.96
C LEU A 35 -2.70 -12.03 -3.28
N ILE A 36 -3.21 -12.60 -2.19
CA ILE A 36 -4.35 -12.05 -1.44
C ILE A 36 -4.06 -10.61 -1.02
N LEU A 37 -2.87 -10.32 -0.48
CA LEU A 37 -2.49 -8.97 -0.06
C LEU A 37 -2.43 -7.99 -1.24
N VAL A 38 -1.86 -8.39 -2.38
CA VAL A 38 -1.83 -7.57 -3.60
C VAL A 38 -3.25 -7.27 -4.10
N PHE A 39 -4.11 -8.29 -4.16
CA PHE A 39 -5.51 -8.11 -4.57
C PHE A 39 -6.27 -7.20 -3.61
N CYS A 40 -6.12 -7.39 -2.30
CA CYS A 40 -6.74 -6.54 -1.29
C CYS A 40 -6.25 -5.09 -1.37
N ALA A 41 -4.94 -4.86 -1.53
CA ALA A 41 -4.39 -3.52 -1.67
C ALA A 41 -4.92 -2.83 -2.94
N TYR A 42 -4.96 -3.55 -4.06
CA TYR A 42 -5.45 -3.03 -5.32
C TYR A 42 -6.93 -2.62 -5.25
N THR A 43 -7.80 -3.51 -4.76
CA THR A 43 -9.24 -3.23 -4.64
C THR A 43 -9.50 -2.09 -3.66
N PHE A 44 -8.74 -2.01 -2.58
CA PHE A 44 -8.83 -0.93 -1.60
C PHE A 44 -8.49 0.44 -2.21
N ILE A 45 -7.38 0.53 -2.96
CA ILE A 45 -6.97 1.79 -3.63
C ILE A 45 -8.00 2.18 -4.70
N LEU A 46 -8.46 1.20 -5.49
CA LEU A 46 -9.46 1.43 -6.53
C LEU A 46 -10.78 1.93 -5.94
N TRP A 47 -11.22 1.34 -4.82
CA TRP A 47 -12.42 1.80 -4.10
C TRP A 47 -12.27 3.24 -3.61
N HIS A 48 -11.12 3.60 -3.03
CA HIS A 48 -10.86 4.97 -2.59
C HIS A 48 -10.79 5.99 -3.73
N LYS A 49 -10.31 5.58 -4.90
CA LYS A 49 -10.31 6.39 -6.12
C LYS A 49 -11.74 6.67 -6.58
N LEU A 50 -12.59 5.64 -6.63
CA LEU A 50 -13.99 5.76 -7.11
C LEU A 50 -14.88 6.53 -6.13
N THR A 51 -14.71 6.31 -4.83
CA THR A 51 -15.49 7.00 -3.78
C THR A 51 -14.98 8.41 -3.47
N GLY A 52 -13.77 8.76 -3.94
CA GLY A 52 -13.14 10.04 -3.64
C GLY A 52 -12.71 10.20 -2.18
N GLY A 53 -12.63 9.12 -1.39
CA GLY A 53 -12.30 9.19 0.05
C GLY A 53 -10.94 9.82 0.35
N LEU A 54 -10.01 9.82 -0.61
CA LEU A 54 -8.69 10.47 -0.49
C LEU A 54 -8.70 11.96 -0.90
N ARG A 55 -9.63 12.39 -1.77
CA ARG A 55 -9.67 13.76 -2.36
C ARG A 55 -10.04 14.87 -1.39
N ARG A 56 -10.65 14.57 -0.23
CA ARG A 56 -11.05 15.63 0.72
C ARG A 56 -9.97 15.99 1.74
N ARG A 57 -9.08 15.05 2.05
CA ARG A 57 -8.11 15.22 3.16
C ARG A 57 -6.66 15.08 2.75
N TRP A 58 -6.39 14.34 1.67
CA TRP A 58 -5.03 13.92 1.32
C TRP A 58 -4.60 14.30 -0.09
N ALA A 59 -5.50 14.90 -0.90
CA ALA A 59 -5.17 15.41 -2.22
C ALA A 59 -6.06 16.61 -2.56
N ASN A 60 -5.47 17.74 -2.96
CA ASN A 60 -6.21 18.92 -3.43
C ASN A 60 -6.57 18.84 -4.93
N LYS A 61 -6.12 17.78 -5.62
CA LYS A 61 -6.28 17.56 -7.06
C LYS A 61 -7.15 16.31 -7.33
N PRO A 62 -7.79 16.21 -8.51
CA PRO A 62 -8.43 14.96 -8.92
C PRO A 62 -7.40 13.83 -8.99
N LEU A 63 -7.76 12.67 -8.43
CA LEU A 63 -6.96 11.44 -8.47
C LEU A 63 -7.53 10.55 -9.60
N ASN A 64 -7.10 10.83 -10.83
CA ASN A 64 -7.65 10.22 -12.04
C ASN A 64 -6.93 8.92 -12.40
N THR A 65 -5.69 8.74 -11.95
CA THR A 65 -4.90 7.54 -12.21
C THR A 65 -4.71 6.70 -10.95
N PHE A 66 -4.41 5.40 -11.12
CA PHE A 66 -4.10 4.53 -9.99
C PHE A 66 -2.84 4.99 -9.21
N PRO A 67 -1.73 5.38 -9.86
CA PRO A 67 -0.53 5.85 -9.16
C PRO A 67 -0.79 7.09 -8.30
N GLU A 68 -1.55 8.06 -8.80
CA GLU A 68 -1.95 9.25 -8.01
C GLU A 68 -2.72 8.84 -6.74
N ALA A 69 -3.67 7.91 -6.86
CA ALA A 69 -4.44 7.41 -5.72
C ALA A 69 -3.53 6.68 -4.71
N LEU A 70 -2.59 5.87 -5.21
CA LEU A 70 -1.60 5.19 -4.37
C LEU A 70 -0.67 6.17 -3.65
N GLU A 71 -0.19 7.22 -4.32
CA GLU A 71 0.66 8.25 -3.71
C GLU A 71 -0.07 9.04 -2.63
N ALA A 72 -1.31 9.45 -2.89
CA ALA A 72 -2.17 10.09 -1.89
C ALA A 72 -2.38 9.18 -0.68
N PHE A 73 -2.59 7.88 -0.91
CA PHE A 73 -2.70 6.89 0.17
C PHE A 73 -1.41 6.73 0.97
N ARG A 74 -0.24 6.61 0.31
CA ARG A 74 1.06 6.52 0.97
C ARG A 74 1.34 7.75 1.83
N THR A 75 1.00 8.93 1.33
CA THR A 75 1.08 10.19 2.07
C THR A 75 0.21 10.14 3.32
N ALA A 76 -1.06 9.74 3.18
CA ALA A 76 -2.00 9.62 4.30
C ALA A 76 -1.51 8.66 5.40
N ILE A 77 -1.00 7.49 5.01
CA ILE A 77 -0.45 6.51 5.95
C ILE A 77 0.82 7.05 6.62
N SER A 78 1.70 7.73 5.87
CA SER A 78 2.92 8.33 6.43
C SER A 78 2.60 9.37 7.50
N TYR A 79 1.65 10.27 7.24
CA TYR A 79 1.19 11.24 8.23
C TYR A 79 0.60 10.57 9.48
N ARG A 80 -0.24 9.55 9.30
CA ARG A 80 -0.82 8.79 10.43
C ARG A 80 0.26 8.08 11.23
N PHE A 81 1.26 7.51 10.55
CA PHE A 81 2.36 6.81 11.17
C PHE A 81 3.25 7.76 11.98
N VAL A 82 3.61 8.92 11.43
CA VAL A 82 4.38 9.95 12.16
C VAL A 82 3.60 10.44 13.38
N ALA A 83 2.31 10.77 13.22
CA ALA A 83 1.47 11.20 14.33
C ALA A 83 1.32 10.11 15.42
N TRP A 84 1.30 8.84 15.03
CA TRP A 84 1.30 7.73 15.97
C TRP A 84 2.66 7.60 16.69
N LEU A 85 3.77 7.71 15.94
CA LEU A 85 5.13 7.65 16.49
C LEU A 85 5.36 8.77 17.51
N GLU A 86 4.90 9.99 17.23
CA GLU A 86 5.03 11.11 18.16
C GLU A 86 4.39 10.82 19.52
N LYS A 87 3.28 10.08 19.54
CA LYS A 87 2.54 9.72 20.76
C LYS A 87 3.07 8.45 21.45
N ASN A 88 3.81 7.60 20.75
CA ASN A 88 4.22 6.27 21.23
C ASN A 88 5.74 6.07 21.08
N ARG A 89 6.53 7.13 21.25
CA ARG A 89 7.99 7.09 21.05
C ARG A 89 8.67 6.09 21.98
N ASP A 90 8.21 6.02 23.21
CA ASP A 90 8.65 5.10 24.26
C ASP A 90 8.40 3.64 23.87
N VAL A 91 7.19 3.31 23.40
CA VAL A 91 6.84 1.97 22.92
C VAL A 91 7.70 1.58 21.73
N PHE A 92 7.90 2.50 20.79
CA PHE A 92 8.75 2.27 19.63
C PHE A 92 10.23 2.07 20.04
N ALA A 93 10.73 2.85 20.99
CA ALA A 93 12.08 2.72 21.51
C ALA A 93 12.29 1.39 22.26
N ALA A 94 11.33 0.98 23.09
CA ALA A 94 11.37 -0.30 23.80
C ALA A 94 11.35 -1.49 22.83
N TYR A 95 10.48 -1.45 21.82
CA TYR A 95 10.46 -2.47 20.77
C TYR A 95 11.78 -2.49 19.98
N LYS A 96 12.30 -1.33 19.59
CA LYS A 96 13.60 -1.23 18.90
C LYS A 96 14.73 -1.82 19.75
N ALA A 97 14.75 -1.58 21.06
CA ALA A 97 15.72 -2.16 21.98
C ALA A 97 15.59 -3.69 22.08
N SER A 98 14.36 -4.23 22.08
CA SER A 98 14.13 -5.68 22.13
C SER A 98 14.61 -6.44 20.88
N LEU A 99 14.74 -5.75 19.74
CA LEU A 99 15.22 -6.37 18.51
C LEU A 99 16.75 -6.57 18.49
N GLY A 100 17.47 -6.08 19.50
CA GLY A 100 18.91 -6.31 19.64
C GLY A 100 19.79 -5.67 18.56
N PHE A 101 19.24 -4.74 17.76
CA PHE A 101 20.02 -4.06 16.72
C PHE A 101 20.98 -3.05 17.35
N VAL A 102 22.23 -3.46 17.56
CA VAL A 102 23.36 -2.57 17.82
C VAL A 102 23.72 -1.89 16.50
N TRP A 103 23.24 -0.66 16.31
CA TRP A 103 23.80 0.20 15.28
C TRP A 103 25.03 0.87 15.89
N ALA A 104 26.21 0.38 15.48
CA ALA A 104 27.48 1.10 15.63
C ALA A 104 27.56 2.22 14.59
#